data_AF-A0A4Y2QSP7-F1
#
_entry.id   AF-A0A4Y2QSP7-F1
#
_cell.length_a   1.000
_cell.length_b   1.000
_cell.length_c   1.000
_cell.angle_alpha   90.00
_cell.angle_beta   90.00
_cell.angle_gamma   90.00
#
_symmetry.space_group_name_H-M   'P 1'
#
loop_
_entity.id
_entity.type
_entity.pdbx_description
1 polymer ?
#
loop_
_entity_poly.entity_id
_entity_poly.type
_entity_poly.pdbx_seq_one_letter_code
_entity_poly.pdbx_strand_id
1 'polypeptide(L)'
;MDCRQVNEVTRFATELYQEAVYVPFMSKFVVFAKRHDPYEAQLRVFCMTDDKEDKTLECQEHFTEIAKSRDVEVLEGKLQYLEFAGNIAPVTKSGEQLQLPFQAFHENRLPFAVRVKDPHIEPMGRIAFMREPKAARGEPPQVPICNLNVALPEIIL
;
A
#
# COMPACT_ATOMS: atom_id res chain seq x y z
N MET A 1 25.37 18.83 12.56
CA MET A 1 24.25 18.37 13.41
C MET A 1 24.45 19.03 14.77
N ASP A 2 23.57 19.95 15.15
CA ASP A 2 23.56 20.48 16.52
C ASP A 2 22.83 19.45 17.40
N CYS A 3 23.54 18.85 18.35
CA CYS A 3 23.03 17.75 19.15
C CYS A 3 23.47 17.91 20.60
N ARG A 4 22.49 17.93 21.52
CA ARG A 4 22.74 18.05 22.96
C ARG A 4 23.43 16.81 23.55
N GLN A 5 23.25 15.64 22.94
CA GLN A 5 23.85 14.38 23.36
C GLN A 5 25.08 14.09 22.49
N VAL A 6 26.18 14.83 22.74
CA VAL A 6 27.39 14.79 21.90
C VAL A 6 27.95 13.37 21.72
N ASN A 7 27.85 12.52 22.74
CA ASN A 7 28.31 11.12 22.68
C ASN A 7 27.53 10.24 21.69
N GLU A 8 26.28 10.59 21.38
CA GLU A 8 25.40 9.85 20.48
C GLU A 8 25.43 10.39 19.03
N VAL A 9 26.16 11.48 18.77
CA VAL A 9 26.14 12.19 17.48
C VAL A 9 26.48 11.29 16.31
N THR A 10 27.48 10.42 16.45
CA THR A 10 27.86 9.50 15.38
C THR A 10 26.74 8.50 15.07
N ARG A 11 26.05 7.99 16.10
CA ARG A 11 24.91 7.08 15.92
C ARG A 11 23.77 7.80 15.22
N PHE A 12 23.37 8.97 15.71
CA PHE A 12 22.28 9.76 15.10
C PHE A 12 22.60 10.18 13.67
N ALA A 13 23.83 10.58 13.38
CA ALA A 13 24.25 10.92 12.03
C ALA A 13 24.21 9.70 11.10
N THR A 14 24.60 8.52 11.60
CA THR A 14 24.55 7.26 10.84
C THR A 14 23.10 6.86 10.53
N GLU A 15 22.21 6.91 11.52
CA GLU A 15 20.78 6.61 11.35
C GLU A 15 20.12 7.57 10.36
N LEU A 16 20.37 8.89 10.51
CA LEU A 16 19.86 9.89 9.57
C LEU A 16 20.42 9.69 8.16
N TYR A 17 21.72 9.39 8.03
CA TYR A 17 22.34 9.14 6.75
C TYR A 17 21.73 7.91 6.07
N GLN A 18 21.54 6.82 6.81
CA GLN A 18 20.91 5.60 6.28
C GLN A 18 19.51 5.87 5.71
N GLU A 19 18.72 6.74 6.34
CA GLU A 19 17.40 7.12 5.81
C GLU A 19 17.46 8.16 4.68
N ALA A 20 18.45 9.05 4.69
CA ALA A 20 18.55 10.15 3.72
C ALA A 20 19.17 9.72 2.38
N VAL A 21 19.90 8.61 2.32
CA VAL A 21 20.54 8.14 1.07
C VAL A 21 19.58 7.48 0.10
N TYR A 22 18.37 7.12 0.54
CA TYR A 22 17.39 6.48 -0.33
C TYR A 22 16.94 7.46 -1.42
N VAL A 23 16.89 6.95 -2.65
CA VAL A 23 16.52 7.76 -3.82
C VAL A 23 14.99 7.88 -3.88
N PRO A 24 14.43 9.10 -3.88
CA PRO A 24 13.00 9.30 -4.06
C PRO A 24 12.59 9.19 -5.52
N PHE A 25 11.47 8.51 -5.76
CA PHE A 25 10.81 8.39 -7.05
C PHE A 25 9.35 8.84 -6.95
N MET A 26 8.86 9.49 -8.01
CA MET A 26 7.43 9.74 -8.18
C MET A 26 6.78 8.49 -8.76
N SER A 27 5.79 7.96 -8.07
CA SER A 27 5.11 6.72 -8.42
C SER A 27 3.60 6.86 -8.19
N LYS A 28 2.82 6.00 -8.85
CA LYS A 28 1.38 5.87 -8.63
C LYS A 28 1.06 4.52 -8.00
N PHE A 29 0.15 4.52 -7.03
CA PHE A 29 -0.48 3.30 -6.54
C PHE A 29 -1.76 3.02 -7.33
N VAL A 30 -1.90 1.81 -7.85
CA VAL A 30 -3.09 1.36 -8.58
C VAL A 30 -3.63 0.11 -7.93
N VAL A 31 -4.94 0.06 -7.71
CA VAL A 31 -5.63 -1.06 -7.08
C VAL A 31 -6.58 -1.67 -8.09
N PHE A 32 -6.34 -2.93 -8.40
CA PHE A 32 -7.22 -3.76 -9.19
C PHE A 32 -7.96 -4.74 -8.28
N ALA A 33 -9.21 -5.04 -8.62
CA ALA A 33 -9.99 -6.05 -7.92
C ALA A 33 -10.76 -6.96 -8.87
N LYS A 34 -10.98 -8.18 -8.42
CA LYS A 34 -11.85 -9.17 -9.05
C LYS A 34 -12.70 -9.83 -7.98
N ARG A 35 -14.00 -9.91 -8.22
CA ARG A 35 -14.95 -10.46 -7.25
C ARG A 35 -15.78 -11.56 -7.89
N HIS A 36 -15.70 -12.75 -7.31
CA HIS A 36 -16.48 -13.94 -7.68
C HIS A 36 -17.48 -14.33 -6.58
N ASP A 37 -17.29 -13.81 -5.36
CA ASP A 37 -18.07 -14.17 -4.20
C ASP A 37 -18.61 -12.90 -3.49
N PRO A 38 -19.82 -12.94 -2.91
CA PRO A 38 -20.35 -11.80 -2.16
C PRO A 38 -19.53 -11.42 -0.92
N TYR A 39 -18.83 -12.38 -0.31
CA TYR A 39 -18.09 -12.20 0.93
C TYR A 39 -16.60 -11.98 0.71
N GLU A 40 -16.05 -12.35 -0.46
CA GLU A 40 -14.62 -12.24 -0.75
C GLU A 40 -14.30 -11.68 -2.15
N ALA A 41 -13.17 -10.99 -2.25
CA ALA A 41 -12.61 -10.51 -3.52
C ALA A 41 -11.08 -10.65 -3.53
N GLN A 42 -10.51 -10.80 -4.73
CA GLN A 42 -9.07 -10.74 -4.95
C GLN A 42 -8.66 -9.32 -5.31
N LEU A 43 -7.65 -8.79 -4.64
CA LEU A 43 -7.04 -7.50 -4.96
C LEU A 43 -5.62 -7.71 -5.48
N ARG A 44 -5.20 -6.80 -6.36
CA ARG A 44 -3.82 -6.64 -6.81
C ARG A 44 -3.46 -5.17 -6.70
N VAL A 45 -2.45 -4.89 -5.91
CA VAL A 45 -1.93 -3.54 -5.72
C VAL A 45 -0.62 -3.41 -6.47
N PHE A 46 -0.46 -2.29 -7.17
CA PHE A 46 0.73 -1.95 -7.91
C PHE A 46 1.32 -0.63 -7.43
N CYS A 47 2.65 -0.50 -7.49
CA CYS A 47 3.36 0.76 -7.33
C CYS A 47 4.28 0.96 -8.55
N MET A 48 4.00 1.96 -9.38
CA MET A 48 4.61 2.09 -10.70
C MET A 48 5.18 3.48 -10.96
N THR A 49 6.39 3.53 -11.51
CA THR A 49 7.12 4.74 -11.88
C THR A 49 6.92 5.18 -13.33
N ASP A 50 6.24 4.37 -14.15
CA ASP A 50 6.06 4.59 -15.60
C ASP A 50 4.58 4.57 -16.00
N ASP A 51 4.26 5.22 -17.12
CA ASP A 51 2.92 5.41 -17.70
C ASP A 51 2.45 4.22 -18.57
N LYS A 52 3.10 3.05 -18.49
CA LYS A 52 2.50 1.80 -19.01
C LYS A 52 1.40 1.32 -18.08
N GLU A 53 0.35 2.12 -18.03
CA GLU A 53 -0.83 1.93 -17.20
C GLU A 53 -1.73 0.81 -17.73
N ASP A 54 -1.61 0.47 -19.02
CA ASP A 54 -2.33 -0.64 -19.63
C ASP A 54 -1.79 -1.99 -19.13
N LYS A 55 -2.31 -2.39 -17.98
CA LYS A 55 -2.11 -3.71 -17.37
C LYS A 55 -2.92 -4.77 -18.11
N THR A 56 -2.41 -5.16 -19.27
CA THR A 56 -3.07 -6.12 -20.17
C THR A 56 -3.39 -7.45 -19.49
N LEU A 57 -2.55 -7.89 -18.55
CA LEU A 57 -2.77 -9.13 -17.81
C LEU A 57 -4.00 -9.02 -16.89
N GLU A 58 -4.11 -7.94 -16.12
CA GLU A 58 -5.26 -7.66 -15.26
C GLU A 58 -6.56 -7.60 -16.09
N CYS A 59 -6.53 -6.93 -17.24
CA CYS A 59 -7.67 -6.91 -18.16
C CYS A 59 -8.03 -8.31 -18.68
N GLN A 60 -7.03 -9.11 -19.10
CA GLN A 60 -7.23 -10.49 -19.57
C GLN A 60 -7.77 -11.42 -18.47
N GLU A 61 -7.36 -11.20 -17.22
CA GLU A 61 -7.84 -11.97 -16.07
C GLU A 61 -9.13 -11.40 -15.46
N HIS A 62 -9.77 -10.43 -16.11
CA HIS A 62 -11.01 -9.77 -15.67
C HIS A 62 -10.90 -9.07 -14.31
N PHE A 63 -9.75 -8.46 -14.03
CA PHE A 63 -9.61 -7.50 -12.94
C PHE A 63 -10.04 -6.11 -13.41
N THR A 64 -10.69 -5.37 -12.52
CA THR A 64 -11.13 -3.99 -12.75
C THR A 64 -10.26 -3.04 -11.93
N GLU A 65 -9.79 -1.94 -12.53
CA GLU A 65 -9.16 -0.85 -11.77
C GLU A 65 -10.24 -0.19 -10.91
N ILE A 66 -10.05 -0.19 -9.58
CA ILE A 66 -11.02 0.36 -8.63
C ILE A 66 -10.52 1.59 -7.88
N ALA A 67 -9.21 1.87 -7.93
CA ALA A 67 -8.63 3.09 -7.39
C ALA A 67 -7.23 3.35 -7.96
N LYS A 68 -6.88 4.63 -8.02
CA LYS A 68 -5.58 5.11 -8.49
C LYS A 68 -5.18 6.37 -7.75
N SER A 69 -3.92 6.46 -7.32
CA SER A 69 -3.40 7.65 -6.67
C SER A 69 -2.94 8.70 -7.69
N ARG A 70 -2.81 9.94 -7.23
CA ARG A 70 -1.89 10.90 -7.85
C ARG A 70 -0.44 10.43 -7.73
N ASP A 71 0.48 11.10 -8.41
CA ASP A 71 1.91 10.90 -8.18
C ASP A 71 2.28 11.20 -6.72
N VAL A 72 2.99 10.27 -6.11
CA VAL A 72 3.48 10.36 -4.74
C VAL A 72 4.92 9.91 -4.67
N GLU A 73 5.64 10.47 -3.70
CA GLU A 73 7.02 10.11 -3.44
C GLU A 73 7.11 8.76 -2.71
N VAL A 74 7.88 7.84 -3.29
CA VAL A 74 8.26 6.55 -2.71
C VAL A 74 9.78 6.39 -2.78
N LEU A 75 10.36 5.69 -1.82
CA LEU A 75 11.80 5.53 -1.70
C LEU A 75 12.24 4.16 -2.24
N GLU A 76 13.26 4.16 -3.09
CA GLU A 76 13.85 2.95 -3.66
C GLU A 76 14.27 1.95 -2.59
N GLY A 77 13.91 0.67 -2.74
CA GLY A 77 14.30 -0.40 -1.83
C GLY A 77 13.60 -0.39 -0.47
N LYS A 78 12.64 0.53 -0.24
CA LYS A 78 11.81 0.54 0.97
C LYS A 78 10.51 -0.23 0.76
N LEU A 79 9.95 -0.70 1.87
CA LEU A 79 8.64 -1.32 1.94
C LEU A 79 7.54 -0.26 2.09
N GLN A 80 6.38 -0.52 1.51
CA GLN A 80 5.16 0.25 1.68
C GLN A 80 4.13 -0.63 2.38
N TYR A 81 3.76 -0.27 3.59
CA TYR A 81 2.85 -1.05 4.41
C TYR A 81 1.40 -0.63 4.14
N LEU A 82 0.49 -1.60 4.13
CA LEU A 82 -0.92 -1.34 3.85
C LEU A 82 -1.73 -1.41 5.15
N GLU A 83 -2.59 -0.41 5.33
CA GLU A 83 -3.61 -0.39 6.40
C GLU A 83 -5.01 -0.25 5.81
N PHE A 84 -5.99 -0.93 6.42
CA PHE A 84 -7.34 -1.05 5.89
C PHE A 84 -8.38 -0.50 6.86
N ALA A 85 -9.33 0.26 6.34
CA ALA A 85 -10.49 0.76 7.05
C ALA A 85 -11.77 0.60 6.22
N GLY A 86 -12.94 0.72 6.87
CA GLY A 86 -14.24 0.51 6.24
C GLY A 86 -14.71 -0.95 6.26
N ASN A 87 -15.57 -1.32 5.31
CA ASN A 87 -16.27 -2.60 5.27
C ASN A 87 -15.46 -3.74 4.62
N ILE A 88 -14.24 -3.48 4.16
CA ILE A 88 -13.32 -4.52 3.68
C ILE A 88 -12.16 -4.72 4.66
N ALA A 89 -11.63 -5.94 4.72
CA ALA A 89 -10.41 -6.27 5.46
C ALA A 89 -9.59 -7.31 4.69
N PRO A 90 -8.25 -7.23 4.74
CA PRO A 90 -7.42 -8.24 4.10
C PRO A 90 -7.51 -9.57 4.86
N VAL A 91 -7.38 -10.66 4.12
CA VAL A 91 -7.25 -12.00 4.68
C VAL A 91 -5.76 -12.29 4.84
N THR A 92 -5.27 -12.16 6.08
CA THR A 92 -3.87 -12.40 6.44
C THR A 92 -3.76 -13.34 7.64
N LYS A 93 -2.55 -13.86 7.91
CA LYS A 93 -2.30 -14.58 9.16
C LYS A 93 -2.35 -13.62 10.34
N SER A 94 -2.63 -14.13 11.53
CA SER A 94 -2.64 -13.34 12.76
C SER A 94 -1.32 -12.59 12.97
N GLY A 95 -1.40 -11.27 13.08
CA GLY A 95 -0.24 -10.39 13.28
C GLY A 95 0.50 -9.97 12.00
N GLU A 96 0.10 -10.47 10.83
CA GLU A 96 0.71 -10.12 9.55
C GLU A 96 0.13 -8.82 9.00
N GLN A 97 1.01 -7.88 8.62
CA GLN A 97 0.69 -6.67 7.89
C GLN A 97 1.14 -6.83 6.43
N LEU A 98 0.25 -6.51 5.50
CA LEU A 98 0.58 -6.52 4.08
C LEU A 98 1.61 -5.42 3.78
N GLN A 99 2.64 -5.78 3.01
CA GLN A 99 3.72 -4.89 2.62
C GLN A 99 4.08 -5.12 1.14
N LEU A 100 4.26 -4.03 0.41
CA LEU A 100 4.69 -4.02 -0.99
C LEU A 100 6.13 -3.51 -1.02
N PRO A 101 7.12 -4.27 -1.53
CA PRO A 101 8.44 -3.71 -1.81
C PRO A 101 8.38 -2.79 -3.03
N PHE A 102 9.17 -1.72 -3.03
CA PHE A 102 9.32 -0.83 -4.17
C PHE A 102 10.73 -0.87 -4.75
N GLN A 103 10.80 -1.13 -6.05
CA GLN A 103 11.96 -1.03 -6.90
C GLN A 103 11.58 -0.24 -8.15
N ALA A 104 12.30 0.84 -8.43
CA ALA A 104 12.04 1.73 -9.54
C ALA A 104 12.21 1.00 -10.87
N PHE A 105 11.38 1.35 -11.85
CA PHE A 105 11.35 0.76 -13.20
C PHE A 105 11.09 -0.75 -13.24
N HIS A 106 10.64 -1.34 -12.12
CA HIS A 106 10.18 -2.73 -12.03
C HIS A 106 8.68 -2.79 -11.77
N GLU A 107 8.08 -3.94 -12.04
CA GLU A 107 6.70 -4.20 -11.62
C GLU A 107 6.68 -4.54 -10.12
N ASN A 108 6.25 -3.58 -9.30
CA ASN A 108 5.98 -3.81 -7.90
C ASN A 108 4.52 -4.22 -7.74
N ARG A 109 4.27 -5.50 -7.45
CA ARG A 109 2.93 -6.10 -7.40
C ARG A 109 2.70 -6.86 -6.09
N LEU A 110 1.56 -6.63 -5.46
CA LEU A 110 1.12 -7.34 -4.26
C LEU A 110 -0.30 -7.90 -4.45
N PRO A 111 -0.46 -9.21 -4.71
CA PRO A 111 -1.76 -9.88 -4.73
C PRO A 111 -2.18 -10.34 -3.33
N PHE A 112 -3.46 -10.18 -2.97
CA PHE A 112 -4.04 -10.69 -1.72
C PHE A 112 -5.56 -10.80 -1.82
N ALA A 113 -6.17 -11.53 -0.89
CA ALA A 113 -7.63 -11.59 -0.76
C ALA A 113 -8.13 -10.59 0.29
N VAL A 114 -9.33 -10.05 0.08
CA VAL A 114 -10.07 -9.28 1.08
C VAL A 114 -11.42 -9.94 1.34
N ARG A 115 -11.91 -9.79 2.56
CA ARG A 115 -13.27 -10.15 2.97
C ARG A 115 -14.11 -8.90 3.21
N VAL A 116 -15.41 -9.01 2.91
CA VAL A 116 -16.44 -8.05 3.29
C VAL A 116 -16.85 -8.35 4.73
N LYS A 117 -16.79 -7.34 5.61
CA LYS A 117 -17.06 -7.51 7.05
C LYS A 117 -18.57 -7.66 7.31
N ASP A 118 -19.37 -6.83 6.66
CA ASP A 118 -20.83 -6.88 6.70
C ASP A 118 -21.38 -6.93 5.26
N PRO A 119 -21.98 -8.06 4.83
CA PRO A 119 -22.50 -8.24 3.48
C PRO A 119 -23.73 -7.36 3.17
N HIS A 120 -24.36 -6.75 4.17
CA HIS A 120 -25.52 -5.88 3.98
C HIS A 120 -25.14 -4.41 3.76
N ILE A 121 -23.85 -4.08 3.93
CA ILE A 121 -23.30 -2.75 3.71
C ILE A 121 -22.52 -2.78 2.40
N GLU A 122 -22.51 -1.66 1.67
CA GLU A 122 -21.72 -1.53 0.45
C GLU A 122 -20.26 -1.99 0.68
N PRO A 123 -19.68 -2.76 -0.25
CA PRO A 123 -18.37 -3.38 -0.10
C PRO A 123 -17.26 -2.35 -0.38
N MET A 124 -17.24 -1.27 0.39
CA MET A 124 -16.31 -0.16 0.28
C MET A 124 -15.34 -0.10 1.46
N GLY A 125 -14.17 0.46 1.22
CA GLY A 125 -13.25 0.81 2.28
C GLY A 125 -12.16 1.76 1.84
N ARG A 126 -11.11 1.82 2.64
CA ARG A 126 -9.94 2.64 2.40
C ARG A 126 -8.68 1.82 2.61
N ILE A 127 -7.73 1.95 1.68
CA ILE A 127 -6.37 1.44 1.78
C ILE A 127 -5.46 2.65 2.00
N ALA A 128 -4.75 2.67 3.12
CA ALA A 128 -3.70 3.64 3.40
C ALA A 128 -2.34 2.99 3.15
N PHE A 129 -1.48 3.70 2.43
CA PHE A 129 -0.12 3.28 2.12
C PHE A 129 0.84 4.01 3.06
N MET A 130 1.57 3.27 3.88
CA MET A 130 2.39 3.78 4.98
C MET A 130 3.88 3.58 4.68
N ARG A 131 4.72 4.48 5.18
CA ARG A 131 6.19 4.37 5.09
C ARG A 131 6.75 3.39 6.12
N GLU A 132 6.12 3.32 7.29
CA GLU A 132 6.54 2.52 8.42
C GLU A 132 5.48 1.45 8.74
N PRO A 133 5.85 0.37 9.46
CA PRO A 133 4.90 -0.58 10.01
C PRO A 133 3.86 0.10 10.88
N LYS A 134 2.71 -0.56 11.07
CA LYS A 134 1.62 -0.03 11.90
C LYS A 134 2.11 0.37 13.29
N ALA A 135 1.87 1.64 13.65
CA ALA A 135 2.23 2.20 14.94
C ALA A 135 1.62 1.41 16.11
N ALA A 136 2.40 1.25 17.19
CA ALA A 136 1.91 0.63 18.41
C ALA A 136 0.86 1.52 19.10
N ARG A 137 0.04 0.92 19.97
CA ARG A 137 -0.98 1.68 20.71
C ARG A 137 -0.30 2.73 21.60
N GLY A 138 -0.63 3.99 21.38
CA GLY A 138 -0.10 5.13 22.15
C GLY A 138 1.05 5.86 21.44
N GLU A 139 1.57 5.32 20.33
CA GLU A 139 2.47 6.07 19.46
C GLU A 139 1.71 7.12 18.65
N PRO A 140 2.37 8.21 18.24
CA PRO A 140 1.77 9.22 17.37
C PRO A 140 1.23 8.60 16.08
N PRO A 141 0.08 9.09 15.56
CA PRO A 141 -0.43 8.64 14.29
C PRO A 141 0.56 8.98 13.17
N GLN A 142 0.87 7.98 12.34
CA GLN A 142 1.72 8.17 11.18
C GLN A 142 0.94 8.82 10.04
N VAL A 143 1.64 9.60 9.22
CA VAL A 143 1.06 10.18 8.01
C VAL A 143 1.23 9.19 6.85
N PRO A 144 0.13 8.74 6.21
CA PRO A 144 0.22 7.88 5.04
C PRO A 144 0.86 8.61 3.86
N ILE A 145 1.58 7.86 3.01
CA ILE A 145 2.02 8.29 1.68
C ILE A 145 0.81 8.74 0.86
N CYS A 146 -0.22 7.90 0.83
CA CYS A 146 -1.52 8.24 0.26
C CYS A 146 -2.64 7.38 0.84
N ASN A 147 -3.88 7.79 0.58
CA ASN A 147 -5.08 7.02 0.89
C ASN A 147 -5.88 6.82 -0.39
N LEU A 148 -6.32 5.59 -0.63
CA LEU A 148 -7.22 5.25 -1.71
C LEU A 148 -8.53 4.73 -1.13
N ASN A 149 -9.63 5.40 -1.48
CA ASN A 149 -10.95 4.83 -1.26
C ASN A 149 -11.19 3.79 -2.35
N VAL A 150 -11.70 2.63 -1.97
CA VAL A 150 -11.90 1.48 -2.86
C VAL A 150 -13.33 0.99 -2.70
N ALA A 151 -13.97 0.67 -3.82
CA ALA A 151 -15.25 -0.03 -3.88
C ALA A 151 -15.03 -1.33 -4.65
N LEU A 152 -15.41 -2.47 -4.07
CA LEU A 152 -15.32 -3.74 -4.79
C LEU A 152 -16.26 -3.73 -6.00
N PRO A 153 -15.84 -4.28 -7.15
CA PRO A 153 -16.66 -4.33 -8.33
C PRO A 153 -17.87 -5.27 -8.13
N GLU A 154 -18.77 -5.26 -9.10
CA GLU A 154 -19.84 -6.26 -9.19
C GLU A 154 -19.27 -7.67 -9.32
N ILE A 155 -20.06 -8.66 -8.92
CA ILE A 155 -19.68 -10.07 -8.98
C ILE A 155 -19.71 -10.51 -10.45
N ILE A 156 -18.59 -11.05 -10.94
CA ILE A 156 -18.50 -11.66 -12.25
C ILE A 156 -18.96 -13.12 -12.11
N LEU A 157 -20.04 -13.48 -12.80
CA LEU A 157 -20.59 -14.84 -12.84
C LEU A 157 -19.87 -15.75 -13.85
#